data_AF-A0A3E4YCA6-F1
#
_entry.id   AF-A0A3E4YCA6-F1
#
_cell.length_a   1.000
_cell.length_b   1.000
_cell.length_c   1.000
_cell.angle_alpha   90.00
_cell.angle_beta   90.00
_cell.angle_gamma   90.00
#
_symmetry.space_group_name_H-M   'P 1'
#
loop_
_entity.id
_entity.type
_entity.pdbx_description
1 polymer ?
#
loop_
_entity_poly.entity_id
_entity_poly.type
_entity_poly.pdbx_seq_one_letter_code
_entity_poly.pdbx_strand_id
1 'polypeptide(L)'
;MTVELMYKDKVMTRTVVDEVNKTVSFENFTDDNIRRMFGCKKTATYEDFERFLERRCFPRTRDNASDLLNTLGLTEYNPLEIVKKTSGKMAHDTLWVRFS
;
A
#
# COMPACT_ATOMS: atom_id res chain seq x y z
N MET A 1 -1.41 -0.72 -13.35
CA MET A 1 -0.10 -0.72 -12.67
C MET A 1 0.09 -2.01 -11.89
N THR A 2 1.33 -2.42 -11.62
CA THR A 2 1.62 -3.54 -10.71
C THR A 2 2.16 -3.00 -9.38
N VAL A 3 1.64 -3.55 -8.29
CA VAL A 3 1.99 -3.19 -6.91
C VAL A 3 2.40 -4.46 -6.18
N GLU A 4 3.57 -4.44 -5.56
CA GLU A 4 4.11 -5.58 -4.83
C GLU A 4 4.32 -5.23 -3.36
N LEU A 5 3.78 -6.06 -2.47
CA LEU A 5 4.10 -6.04 -1.06
C LEU A 5 5.38 -6.87 -0.85
N MET A 6 6.42 -6.21 -0.39
CA MET A 6 7.75 -6.78 -0.18
C MET A 6 7.99 -7.00 1.31
N TYR A 7 8.56 -8.13 1.70
CA TYR A 7 9.14 -8.34 3.02
C TYR A 7 10.64 -8.57 2.85
N LYS A 8 11.46 -7.60 3.29
CA LYS A 8 12.87 -7.52 2.89
C LYS A 8 12.95 -7.52 1.35
N ASP A 9 13.60 -8.52 0.76
CA ASP A 9 13.79 -8.65 -0.68
C ASP A 9 12.83 -9.67 -1.33
N LYS A 10 11.90 -10.23 -0.55
CA LYS A 10 10.95 -11.24 -1.04
C LYS A 10 9.59 -10.60 -1.34
N VAL A 11 9.02 -10.93 -2.49
CA VAL A 11 7.63 -10.58 -2.82
C VAL A 11 6.70 -11.44 -1.98
N MET A 12 5.79 -10.82 -1.24
CA MET A 12 4.76 -11.52 -0.45
C MET A 12 3.42 -11.58 -1.18
N THR A 13 3.04 -10.47 -1.82
CA THR A 13 1.83 -10.38 -2.66
C THR A 13 2.16 -9.51 -3.87
N ARG A 14 1.79 -9.97 -5.06
CA ARG A 14 1.76 -9.15 -6.28
C ARG A 14 0.32 -8.83 -6.62
N THR A 15 0.06 -7.57 -6.94
CA THR A 15 -1.28 -7.07 -7.24
C THR A 15 -1.24 -6.27 -8.53
N VAL A 16 -2.12 -6.61 -9.46
CA VAL A 16 -2.34 -5.85 -10.69
C VAL A 16 -3.60 -5.01 -10.48
N VAL A 17 -3.44 -3.70 -10.63
CA VAL A 17 -4.51 -2.72 -10.42
C VAL A 17 -4.80 -2.00 -11.74
N ASP A 18 -6.07 -2.03 -12.14
CA ASP A 18 -6.60 -1.20 -13.21
C ASP A 18 -7.31 0.00 -12.60
N GLU A 19 -6.70 1.18 -12.70
CA GLU A 19 -7.23 2.42 -12.11
C GLU A 19 -8.42 2.99 -12.89
N VAL A 20 -8.54 2.65 -14.18
CA VAL A 20 -9.62 3.12 -15.07
C VAL A 20 -10.88 2.31 -14.79
N ASN A 21 -10.76 0.98 -14.84
CA ASN A 21 -11.88 0.08 -14.63
C ASN A 21 -12.14 -0.25 -13.15
N LYS A 22 -11.29 0.24 -12.24
CA LYS A 22 -11.36 -0.02 -10.79
C LYS A 22 -11.41 -1.53 -10.48
N THR A 23 -10.52 -2.29 -11.11
CA THR A 23 -10.39 -3.74 -10.88
C THR A 23 -9.05 -4.09 -10.26
N VAL A 24 -9.04 -5.15 -9.46
CA VAL A 24 -7.86 -5.63 -8.73
C VAL A 24 -7.78 -7.14 -8.84
N SER A 25 -6.59 -7.65 -9.19
CA SER A 25 -6.25 -9.06 -9.11
C SER A 25 -4.93 -9.23 -8.37
N PHE A 26 -4.73 -10.35 -7.69
CA PHE A 26 -3.52 -10.57 -6.92
C PHE A 26 -3.13 -12.05 -6.81
N GLU A 27 -1.86 -12.26 -6.49
CA GLU A 27 -1.27 -13.56 -6.20
C GLU A 27 -0.42 -13.43 -4.92
N ASN A 28 -0.56 -14.40 -4.02
CA ASN A 28 0.22 -14.46 -2.77
C ASN A 28 1.35 -15.48 -2.90
N PHE A 29 2.55 -15.10 -2.45
CA PHE A 29 3.77 -15.92 -2.48
C PHE A 29 4.25 -16.30 -1.07
N THR A 30 3.36 -16.24 -0.09
CA THR A 30 3.62 -16.59 1.31
C THR A 30 2.39 -17.26 1.91
N ASP A 31 2.61 -18.23 2.81
CA ASP A 31 1.55 -18.86 3.61
C ASP A 31 1.18 -18.06 4.86
N ASP A 32 2.02 -17.07 5.23
CA ASP A 32 1.76 -16.18 6.35
C ASP A 32 0.72 -15.11 5.98
N ASN A 33 -0.50 -15.28 6.51
CA ASN A 33 -1.62 -14.36 6.28
C ASN A 33 -1.34 -12.93 6.76
N ILE A 34 -0.47 -12.73 7.77
CA ILE A 34 -0.14 -11.40 8.29
C ILE A 34 0.67 -10.60 7.25
N ARG A 35 1.43 -11.30 6.40
CA ARG A 35 2.30 -10.69 5.38
C ARG A 35 1.65 -10.60 4.00
N ARG A 36 0.36 -10.91 3.88
CA ARG A 36 -0.40 -10.76 2.62
C ARG A 36 -1.07 -9.40 2.56
N MET A 37 -1.10 -8.79 1.37
CA MET A 37 -1.74 -7.48 1.15
C MET A 37 -3.21 -7.45 1.58
N PHE A 38 -3.94 -8.53 1.29
CA PHE A 38 -5.38 -8.67 1.57
C PHE A 38 -5.69 -9.75 2.61
N GLY A 39 -4.70 -10.16 3.41
CA GLY A 39 -4.87 -11.20 4.45
C GLY A 39 -5.36 -12.54 3.88
N CYS A 40 -6.46 -13.06 4.43
CA CYS A 40 -7.05 -14.35 4.04
C CYS A 40 -8.01 -14.26 2.83
N LYS A 41 -8.18 -13.08 2.23
CA LYS A 41 -9.11 -12.91 1.11
C LYS A 41 -8.66 -13.70 -0.12
N LYS A 42 -9.64 -14.23 -0.88
CA LYS A 42 -9.41 -14.91 -2.17
C LYS A 42 -9.57 -13.96 -3.36
N THR A 43 -10.34 -12.90 -3.20
CA THR A 43 -10.55 -11.83 -4.18
C THR A 43 -10.53 -10.49 -3.45
N ALA A 44 -10.22 -9.41 -4.16
CA ALA A 44 -10.11 -8.06 -3.61
C ALA A 44 -10.86 -7.08 -4.51
N THR A 45 -11.53 -6.11 -3.90
CA THR A 45 -12.11 -4.98 -4.62
C THR A 45 -11.09 -3.85 -4.76
N TYR A 46 -11.40 -2.84 -5.57
CA TYR A 46 -10.60 -1.62 -5.59
C TYR A 46 -10.61 -0.90 -4.24
N GLU A 47 -11.73 -0.92 -3.52
CA GLU A 47 -11.80 -0.37 -2.17
C GLU A 47 -10.87 -1.11 -1.18
N ASP A 48 -10.72 -2.43 -1.32
CA ASP A 48 -9.74 -3.19 -0.52
C ASP A 48 -8.31 -2.72 -0.78
N PHE A 49 -7.99 -2.39 -2.03
CA PHE A 49 -6.70 -1.83 -2.41
C PHE A 49 -6.50 -0.43 -1.83
N GLU A 50 -7.51 0.46 -1.89
CA GLU A 50 -7.44 1.78 -1.28
C GLU A 50 -7.27 1.70 0.24
N ARG A 51 -8.00 0.81 0.91
CA ARG A 51 -7.85 0.55 2.35
C ARG A 51 -6.47 0.00 2.69
N PHE A 52 -5.88 -0.83 1.83
CA PHE A 52 -4.51 -1.28 2.02
C PHE A 52 -3.52 -0.11 1.98
N LEU A 53 -3.61 0.76 0.96
CA LEU A 53 -2.74 1.94 0.86
C LEU A 53 -2.90 2.88 2.06
N GLU A 54 -4.14 3.14 2.49
CA GLU A 54 -4.43 3.98 3.66
C GLU A 54 -3.74 3.46 4.92
N ARG A 55 -3.75 2.14 5.15
CA ARG A 55 -3.08 1.50 6.29
C ARG A 55 -1.55 1.61 6.24
N ARG A 56 -0.97 1.94 5.08
CA ARG A 56 0.47 2.18 4.90
C ARG A 56 0.84 3.66 4.99
N CYS A 57 -0.13 4.53 5.26
CA CYS A 57 0.07 5.96 5.46
C CYS A 57 0.05 6.32 6.96
N PHE A 58 0.54 7.51 7.30
CA PHE A 58 0.34 8.09 8.63
C PHE A 58 -1.13 8.48 8.82
N PRO A 59 -1.72 8.43 10.03
CA PRO A 59 -3.13 8.74 10.21
C PRO A 59 -3.53 10.14 9.69
N ARG A 60 -4.70 10.24 9.05
CA ARG A 60 -5.25 11.52 8.57
C ARG A 60 -5.44 12.56 9.69
N THR A 61 -5.73 12.09 10.89
CA THR A 61 -5.95 12.92 12.09
C THR A 61 -4.67 13.26 12.84
N ARG A 62 -3.49 12.94 12.28
CA ARG A 62 -2.22 13.24 12.92
C ARG A 62 -2.00 14.75 12.94
N ASP A 63 -1.67 15.32 14.11
CA ASP A 63 -1.54 16.77 14.29
C ASP A 63 -0.62 17.45 13.27
N ASN A 64 0.47 16.79 12.87
CA ASN A 64 1.42 17.30 11.89
C ASN A 64 1.24 16.72 10.46
N ALA A 65 0.03 16.24 10.11
CA ALA A 65 -0.25 15.66 8.80
C ALA A 65 0.07 16.62 7.64
N SER A 66 -0.30 17.89 7.77
CA SER A 66 -0.02 18.91 6.74
C SER A 66 1.48 19.11 6.51
N ASP A 67 2.29 19.13 7.58
CA ASP A 67 3.75 19.26 7.47
C ASP A 67 4.40 18.04 6.82
N LEU A 68 3.89 16.84 7.12
CA LEU A 68 4.33 15.59 6.49
C LEU A 68 4.00 15.60 5.00
N LEU A 69 2.78 16.01 4.61
CA LEU A 69 2.39 16.14 3.21
C LEU A 69 3.30 17.14 2.47
N ASN A 70 3.55 18.31 3.07
CA ASN A 70 4.45 19.32 2.52
C ASN A 70 5.87 18.77 2.32
N THR A 71 6.39 17.99 3.28
CA THR A 71 7.71 17.35 3.18
C THR A 71 7.77 16.33 2.03
N LEU A 72 6.65 15.68 1.72
CA LEU A 72 6.51 14.77 0.58
C LEU A 72 6.23 15.48 -0.75
N GLY A 73 6.04 16.81 -0.73
CA GLY A 73 5.65 17.62 -1.88
C GLY A 73 4.20 17.40 -2.31
N LEU A 74 3.31 17.06 -1.38
CA LEU A 74 1.89 16.78 -1.62
C LEU A 74 1.03 17.88 -0.99
N THR A 75 0.00 18.31 -1.72
CA THR A 75 -0.96 19.33 -1.26
C THR A 75 -2.21 18.73 -0.61
N GLU A 76 -2.45 17.44 -0.84
CA GLU A 76 -3.62 16.72 -0.33
C GLU A 76 -3.24 15.32 0.15
N TYR A 77 -4.07 14.77 1.03
CA TYR A 77 -3.88 13.41 1.51
C TYR A 77 -4.41 12.42 0.45
N ASN A 78 -3.51 11.98 -0.42
CA ASN A 78 -3.73 10.93 -1.41
C ASN A 78 -2.91 9.68 -1.04
N PRO A 79 -3.53 8.57 -0.58
CA PRO A 79 -2.80 7.38 -0.12
C PRO A 79 -1.86 6.78 -1.17
N LEU A 80 -2.26 6.76 -2.44
CA LEU A 80 -1.43 6.23 -3.50
C LEU A 80 -0.15 7.04 -3.65
N GLU A 81 -0.26 8.36 -3.68
CA GLU A 81 0.89 9.26 -3.81
C GLU A 81 1.79 9.24 -2.57
N ILE A 82 1.20 9.18 -1.37
CA ILE A 82 1.95 9.01 -0.12
C ILE A 82 2.76 7.70 -0.15
N VAL A 83 2.14 6.58 -0.53
CA VAL A 83 2.82 5.28 -0.58
C VAL A 83 3.88 5.26 -1.69
N LYS A 84 3.66 5.90 -2.85
CA LYS A 84 4.70 6.06 -3.88
C LYS A 84 5.92 6.81 -3.36
N LYS A 85 5.74 7.88 -2.57
CA LYS A 85 6.83 8.70 -2.01
C LYS A 85 7.56 8.02 -0.85
N THR A 86 6.84 7.26 -0.02
CA THR A 86 7.36 6.66 1.23
C THR A 86 7.69 5.17 1.12
N SER A 87 7.33 4.55 -0.01
CA SER A 87 7.24 3.09 -0.17
C SER A 87 6.35 2.42 0.89
N GLY A 88 5.44 3.17 1.54
CA GLY A 88 4.61 2.66 2.62
C GLY A 88 5.40 2.05 3.78
N LYS A 89 6.63 2.51 4.03
CA LYS A 89 7.50 2.01 5.11
C LYS A 89 7.03 2.57 6.45
N MET A 90 6.97 1.70 7.46
CA MET A 90 6.58 2.06 8.82
C MET A 90 7.71 1.71 9.79
N ALA A 91 7.86 2.47 10.87
CA ALA A 91 8.87 2.19 11.89
C ALA A 91 8.67 0.78 12.47
N HIS A 92 9.76 0.03 12.60
CA HIS A 92 9.78 -1.37 13.07
C HIS A 92 9.05 -2.40 12.16
N ASP A 93 8.51 -1.98 11.02
CA ASP A 93 7.93 -2.88 10.03
C ASP A 93 8.92 -3.09 8.87
N THR A 94 9.14 -4.35 8.51
CA THR A 94 10.02 -4.72 7.39
C THR A 94 9.25 -4.81 6.06
N LEU A 95 7.92 -4.69 6.10
CA LEU A 95 7.10 -4.62 4.91
C LEU A 95 7.24 -3.25 4.22
N TRP A 96 7.31 -3.28 2.89
CA TRP A 96 7.32 -2.09 2.06
C TRP A 96 6.64 -2.36 0.72
N VAL A 97 6.23 -1.30 0.03
CA VAL A 97 5.49 -1.37 -1.23
C VAL A 97 6.40 -0.96 -2.38
N ARG A 98 6.44 -1.79 -3.42
CA ARG A 98 7.11 -1.52 -4.69
C ARG A 98 6.06 -1.31 -5.78
N PHE A 99 6.21 -0.26 -6.56
CA PHE A 99 5.42 -0.02 -7.77
C PHE A 99 6.28 -0.36 -9.00
N SER A 100 5.68 -0.99 -10.01
CA SER A 100 6.30 -1.36 -11.28
C SER A 100 5.34 -1.20 -12.45
#